data_AF-A0A7Y2EVU7-F1
#
_entry.id   AF-A0A7Y2EVU7-F1
#
_cell.length_a   1.000
_cell.length_b   1.000
_cell.length_c   1.000
_cell.angle_alpha   90.00
_cell.angle_beta   90.00
_cell.angle_gamma   90.00
#
_symmetry.space_group_name_H-M   'P 1'
#
loop_
_entity.id
_entity.type
_entity.pdbx_description
1 polymer ?
#
loop_
_entity_poly.entity_id
_entity_poly.type
_entity_poly.pdbx_seq_one_letter_code
_entity_poly.pdbx_strand_id
1 'polypeptide(L)'
;MEDAHVDVEQYLEWIGFAGTPAVDLATLEELQRRHMTAVPFENLSITQGIHLTTDVQSSLDKIVGAGRGGWCFELNGAFAALLDAIGFRVTMLGAAVLLDGPSTVLEHLTLEVMVDEPHLVDVGFGDGFIRPIALNRTGPQDGGNGTYELFASPQGTTLTKHVDDAPAPQYRFKRVAHTLDEFTAVSDSMQVDPERHWHRKPFATRLLDGGPDRVTLTHDTLKVTRNDLTEELPVAAEEWDAQLHRWFGYHYQVR
;
A
#
# COMPACT_ATOMS: atom_id res chain seq x y z
N MET A 1 -9.98 -16.56 -4.39
CA MET A 1 -8.56 -16.61 -4.81
C MET A 1 -8.24 -17.95 -5.46
N GLU A 2 -9.18 -18.58 -6.17
CA GLU A 2 -9.12 -20.03 -6.42
C GLU A 2 -8.07 -20.46 -7.47
N ASP A 3 -7.42 -19.53 -8.19
CA ASP A 3 -6.46 -19.82 -9.27
C ASP A 3 -5.09 -19.11 -9.17
N ALA A 4 -4.86 -18.23 -8.19
CA ALA A 4 -3.56 -17.55 -8.07
C ALA A 4 -2.55 -18.42 -7.31
N HIS A 5 -1.37 -18.64 -7.90
CA HIS A 5 -0.30 -19.41 -7.28
C HIS A 5 0.75 -18.46 -6.70
N VAL A 6 0.76 -18.32 -5.37
CA VAL A 6 1.81 -17.60 -4.65
C VAL A 6 2.91 -18.58 -4.24
N ASP A 7 4.14 -18.28 -4.70
CA ASP A 7 5.35 -18.89 -4.14
C ASP A 7 5.70 -18.13 -2.85
N VAL A 8 5.28 -18.70 -1.71
CA VAL A 8 5.49 -18.09 -0.39
C VAL A 8 6.98 -17.91 -0.08
N GLU A 9 7.83 -18.87 -0.46
CA GLU A 9 9.26 -18.78 -0.17
C GLU A 9 9.90 -17.63 -0.94
N GLN A 10 9.62 -17.54 -2.25
CA GLN A 10 10.09 -16.45 -3.10
C GLN A 10 9.59 -15.09 -2.61
N TYR A 11 8.32 -14.99 -2.20
CA TYR A 11 7.75 -13.74 -1.69
C TYR A 11 8.43 -13.30 -0.38
N LEU A 12 8.62 -14.24 0.56
CA LEU A 12 9.28 -13.96 1.83
C LEU A 12 10.74 -13.57 1.62
N GLU A 13 11.47 -14.24 0.72
CA GLU A 13 12.83 -13.87 0.34
C GLU A 13 12.88 -12.45 -0.23
N TRP A 14 11.95 -12.13 -1.13
CA TRP A 14 11.87 -10.80 -1.75
C TRP A 14 11.68 -9.68 -0.73
N ILE A 15 10.76 -9.85 0.23
CA ILE A 15 10.56 -8.86 1.30
C ILE A 15 11.59 -8.99 2.44
N GLY A 16 12.54 -9.91 2.31
CA GLY A 16 13.62 -10.18 3.26
C GLY A 16 13.17 -10.79 4.58
N PHE A 17 11.97 -11.38 4.66
CA PHE A 17 11.47 -12.04 5.85
C PHE A 17 12.28 -13.32 6.12
N ALA A 18 12.82 -13.44 7.34
CA ALA A 18 13.65 -14.57 7.72
C ALA A 18 12.86 -15.56 8.60
N GLY A 19 12.97 -16.84 8.26
CA GLY A 19 12.35 -17.93 9.03
C GLY A 19 10.96 -18.30 8.55
N THR A 20 10.25 -19.11 9.35
CA THR A 20 8.90 -19.58 9.04
C THR A 20 7.87 -18.66 9.68
N PRO A 21 6.93 -18.09 8.90
CA PRO A 21 5.91 -17.21 9.46
C PRO A 21 4.93 -18.00 10.34
N ALA A 22 4.55 -17.40 11.48
CA ALA A 22 3.48 -17.89 12.33
C ALA A 22 2.20 -17.06 12.10
N VAL A 23 1.03 -17.63 12.40
CA VAL A 23 -0.25 -16.91 12.33
C VAL A 23 -0.47 -16.14 13.64
N ASP A 24 0.35 -15.12 13.87
CA ASP A 24 0.32 -14.25 15.04
C ASP A 24 0.55 -12.77 14.68
N LEU A 25 0.34 -11.88 15.66
CA LEU A 25 0.32 -10.43 15.40
C LEU A 25 1.73 -9.91 15.13
N ALA A 26 2.74 -10.48 15.77
CA ALA A 26 4.14 -10.10 15.57
C ALA A 26 4.60 -10.41 14.14
N THR A 27 4.22 -11.57 13.61
CA THR A 27 4.48 -11.95 12.22
C THR A 27 3.71 -11.05 11.26
N LEU A 28 2.43 -10.75 11.53
CA LEU A 28 1.63 -9.86 10.68
C LEU A 28 2.21 -8.45 10.58
N GLU A 29 2.63 -7.88 11.72
CA GLU A 29 3.30 -6.58 11.77
C GLU A 29 4.60 -6.59 10.97
N GLU A 30 5.44 -7.62 11.18
CA GLU A 30 6.72 -7.72 10.49
C GLU A 30 6.56 -7.90 8.98
N LEU A 31 5.59 -8.71 8.54
CA LEU A 31 5.26 -8.90 7.13
C LEU A 31 4.79 -7.59 6.48
N GLN A 32 3.89 -6.84 7.14
CA GLN A 32 3.40 -5.56 6.63
C GLN A 32 4.56 -4.57 6.47
N ARG A 33 5.36 -4.39 7.52
CA ARG A 33 6.50 -3.48 7.56
C ARG A 33 7.55 -3.82 6.50
N ARG A 34 7.87 -5.11 6.34
CA ARG A 34 8.81 -5.60 5.32
C ARG A 34 8.29 -5.41 3.91
N HIS A 35 7.03 -5.73 3.65
CA HIS A 35 6.43 -5.49 2.35
C HIS A 35 6.52 -4.00 1.99
N MET A 36 6.13 -3.10 2.89
CA MET A 36 6.20 -1.65 2.66
C MET A 36 7.63 -1.11 2.53
N THR A 37 8.63 -1.85 2.99
CA THR A 37 10.07 -1.52 2.84
C THR A 37 10.62 -1.99 1.49
N ALA A 38 10.26 -3.20 1.07
CA ALA A 38 10.79 -3.84 -0.13
C ALA A 38 10.01 -3.45 -1.39
N VAL A 39 8.68 -3.37 -1.30
CA VAL A 39 7.76 -3.17 -2.42
C VAL A 39 7.29 -1.71 -2.46
N PRO A 40 7.65 -0.95 -3.52
CA PRO A 40 7.22 0.44 -3.62
C PRO A 40 5.74 0.59 -3.95
N PHE A 41 5.11 1.61 -3.38
CA PHE A 41 3.85 2.16 -3.87
C PHE A 41 4.14 3.13 -5.02
N GLU A 42 3.70 2.81 -6.23
CA GLU A 42 4.10 3.46 -7.48
C GLU A 42 3.01 3.43 -8.56
N ASN A 43 3.17 4.29 -9.58
CA ASN A 43 2.22 4.43 -10.71
C ASN A 43 2.88 4.30 -12.09
N LEU A 44 4.11 3.79 -12.17
CA LEU A 44 4.99 3.90 -13.32
C LEU A 44 4.47 3.15 -14.54
N SER A 45 3.77 2.03 -14.32
CA SER A 45 3.12 1.31 -15.42
C SER A 45 2.02 2.15 -16.07
N ILE A 46 1.22 2.86 -15.26
CA ILE A 46 0.17 3.77 -15.74
C ILE A 46 0.79 4.90 -16.55
N THR A 47 1.85 5.54 -16.03
CA THR A 47 2.53 6.64 -16.75
C THR A 47 3.26 6.19 -18.02
N GLN A 48 3.54 4.89 -18.16
CA GLN A 48 4.07 4.26 -19.38
C GLN A 48 2.98 3.77 -20.34
N GLY A 49 1.69 3.96 -20.00
CA GLY A 49 0.57 3.46 -20.79
C GLY A 49 0.41 1.93 -20.75
N ILE A 50 1.04 1.26 -19.78
CA ILE A 50 0.84 -0.15 -19.49
C ILE A 50 -0.41 -0.28 -18.65
N HIS A 51 -1.43 -0.93 -19.21
CA HIS A 51 -2.68 -1.19 -18.51
C HIS A 51 -2.47 -2.16 -17.35
N LEU A 52 -2.96 -1.77 -16.17
CA LEU A 52 -2.96 -2.59 -14.97
C LEU A 52 -4.29 -3.33 -14.84
N THR A 53 -4.21 -4.60 -14.45
CA THR A 53 -5.37 -5.47 -14.22
C THR A 53 -5.57 -5.71 -12.74
N THR A 54 -6.80 -6.02 -12.32
CA THR A 54 -7.19 -6.50 -10.99
C THR A 54 -7.01 -8.02 -10.83
N ASP A 55 -6.05 -8.60 -11.55
CA ASP A 55 -5.69 -10.01 -11.47
C ASP A 55 -4.55 -10.22 -10.47
N VAL A 56 -4.76 -11.16 -9.54
CA VAL A 56 -3.80 -11.43 -8.46
C VAL A 56 -2.51 -12.03 -9.02
N GLN A 57 -2.60 -12.93 -10.02
CA GLN A 57 -1.41 -13.55 -10.60
C GLN A 57 -0.52 -12.52 -11.30
N SER A 58 -1.13 -11.63 -12.08
CA SER A 58 -0.44 -10.51 -12.73
C SER A 58 0.25 -9.60 -11.70
N SER A 59 -0.39 -9.38 -10.54
CA SER A 59 0.21 -8.62 -9.44
C SER A 59 1.42 -9.33 -8.83
N LEU A 60 1.34 -10.65 -8.62
CA LEU A 60 2.44 -11.48 -8.10
C LEU A 60 3.63 -11.52 -9.08
N ASP A 61 3.37 -11.74 -10.37
CA ASP A 61 4.40 -11.78 -11.40
C ASP A 61 5.15 -10.45 -11.50
N LYS A 62 4.43 -9.33 -11.36
CA LYS A 62 5.01 -7.98 -11.36
C LYS A 62 5.81 -7.71 -10.08
N ILE A 63 5.22 -7.94 -8.92
CA ILE A 63 5.78 -7.54 -7.63
C ILE A 63 6.95 -8.44 -7.23
N VAL A 64 6.73 -9.75 -7.30
CA VAL A 64 7.70 -10.75 -6.85
C VAL A 64 8.60 -11.17 -8.01
N GLY A 65 8.00 -11.53 -9.15
CA GLY A 65 8.74 -12.05 -10.30
C GLY A 65 9.65 -11.00 -10.96
N ALA A 66 9.19 -9.76 -11.07
CA ALA A 66 9.95 -8.67 -11.69
C ALA A 66 10.55 -7.67 -10.68
N GLY A 67 10.33 -7.87 -9.37
CA GLY A 67 10.86 -6.98 -8.32
C GLY A 67 10.36 -5.53 -8.43
N ARG A 68 9.13 -5.33 -8.93
CA ARG A 68 8.54 -4.00 -9.13
C ARG A 68 7.54 -3.66 -8.01
N GLY A 69 7.16 -2.39 -7.95
CA GLY A 69 6.07 -1.93 -7.09
C GLY A 69 4.68 -2.12 -7.70
N GLY A 70 3.71 -1.42 -7.12
CA GLY A 70 2.36 -1.28 -7.66
C GLY A 70 1.53 -0.25 -6.91
N TRP A 71 0.25 -0.18 -7.25
CA TRP A 71 -0.74 0.62 -6.51
C TRP A 71 -1.64 -0.26 -5.62
N CYS A 72 -2.64 0.33 -4.96
CA CYS A 72 -3.39 -0.31 -3.88
C CYS A 72 -3.98 -1.69 -4.24
N PHE A 73 -4.54 -1.85 -5.43
CA PHE A 73 -5.12 -3.12 -5.88
C PHE A 73 -4.06 -4.22 -6.06
N GLU A 74 -2.91 -3.88 -6.63
CA GLU A 74 -1.81 -4.82 -6.84
C GLU A 74 -1.16 -5.19 -5.51
N LEU A 75 -0.84 -4.18 -4.68
CA LEU A 75 -0.12 -4.37 -3.43
C LEU A 75 -0.95 -5.14 -2.40
N ASN A 76 -2.16 -4.66 -2.09
CA ASN A 76 -3.02 -5.34 -1.11
C ASN A 76 -3.58 -6.66 -1.67
N GLY A 77 -3.73 -6.80 -3.00
CA GLY A 77 -4.09 -8.06 -3.65
C GLY A 77 -3.02 -9.13 -3.49
N ALA A 78 -1.77 -8.81 -3.84
CA ALA A 78 -0.64 -9.73 -3.69
C ALA A 78 -0.35 -10.05 -2.21
N PHE A 79 -0.47 -9.05 -1.33
CA PHE A 79 -0.25 -9.25 0.10
C PHE A 79 -1.34 -10.11 0.74
N ALA A 80 -2.61 -9.95 0.35
CA ALA A 80 -3.69 -10.83 0.78
C ALA A 80 -3.43 -12.29 0.36
N ALA A 81 -2.94 -12.52 -0.86
CA ALA A 81 -2.59 -13.86 -1.34
C ALA A 81 -1.45 -14.49 -0.51
N LEU A 82 -0.41 -13.72 -0.17
CA LEU A 82 0.66 -14.17 0.73
C LEU A 82 0.08 -14.56 2.10
N LEU A 83 -0.69 -13.67 2.72
CA LEU A 83 -1.22 -13.88 4.06
C LEU A 83 -2.15 -15.10 4.12
N ASP A 84 -3.01 -15.28 3.13
CA ASP A 84 -3.89 -16.46 3.03
C ASP A 84 -3.08 -17.75 2.88
N ALA A 85 -2.05 -17.76 2.04
CA ALA A 85 -1.18 -18.93 1.85
C ALA A 85 -0.36 -19.29 3.11
N ILE A 86 -0.04 -18.30 3.97
CA ILE A 86 0.56 -18.52 5.29
C ILE A 86 -0.46 -19.10 6.29
N GLY A 87 -1.76 -18.87 6.06
CA GLY A 87 -2.86 -19.36 6.90
C GLY A 87 -3.57 -18.29 7.71
N PHE A 88 -3.30 -16.99 7.47
CA PHE A 88 -4.11 -15.93 8.04
C PHE A 88 -5.50 -15.91 7.39
N ARG A 89 -6.52 -15.55 8.17
CA ARG A 89 -7.84 -15.27 7.60
C ARG A 89 -7.91 -13.81 7.17
N VAL A 90 -8.00 -13.59 5.86
CA VAL A 90 -7.99 -12.25 5.25
C VAL A 90 -9.35 -11.93 4.62
N THR A 91 -9.81 -10.70 4.81
CA THR A 91 -10.97 -10.13 4.11
C THR A 91 -10.52 -8.88 3.37
N MET A 92 -10.74 -8.84 2.06
CA MET A 92 -10.53 -7.65 1.25
C MET A 92 -11.69 -6.66 1.47
N LEU A 93 -11.35 -5.40 1.76
CA LEU A 93 -12.30 -4.33 2.04
C LEU A 93 -12.16 -3.20 1.01
N GLY A 94 -13.29 -2.64 0.59
CA GLY A 94 -13.33 -1.43 -0.23
C GLY A 94 -13.39 -0.17 0.64
N ALA A 95 -12.61 0.84 0.27
CA ALA A 95 -12.50 2.10 0.98
C ALA A 95 -12.61 3.31 0.04
N ALA A 96 -13.24 4.38 0.54
CA ALA A 96 -13.26 5.69 -0.08
C ALA A 96 -12.16 6.58 0.50
N VAL A 97 -11.27 7.08 -0.34
CA VAL A 97 -10.18 8.00 0.05
C VAL A 97 -10.77 9.37 0.37
N LEU A 98 -10.28 9.99 1.46
CA LEU A 98 -10.82 11.25 1.99
C LEU A 98 -9.81 12.41 2.01
N LEU A 99 -8.61 12.20 1.44
CA LEU A 99 -7.52 13.19 1.44
C LEU A 99 -7.90 14.49 0.71
N ASP A 100 -8.68 14.38 -0.37
CA ASP A 100 -9.16 15.53 -1.16
C ASP A 100 -10.61 15.94 -0.81
N GLY A 101 -11.12 15.46 0.33
CA GLY A 101 -12.46 15.76 0.82
C GLY A 101 -13.42 14.56 0.79
N PRO A 102 -14.72 14.78 1.04
CA PRO A 102 -15.69 13.69 1.15
C PRO A 102 -15.87 12.90 -0.15
N SER A 103 -15.68 11.58 -0.09
CA SER A 103 -15.93 10.65 -1.20
C SER A 103 -16.81 9.47 -0.77
N THR A 104 -17.54 8.89 -1.73
CA THR A 104 -18.26 7.62 -1.58
C THR A 104 -17.79 6.54 -2.55
N VAL A 105 -16.81 6.86 -3.40
CA VAL A 105 -16.27 5.93 -4.40
C VAL A 105 -15.31 4.98 -3.70
N LEU A 106 -15.53 3.67 -3.83
CA LEU A 106 -14.62 2.66 -3.28
C LEU A 106 -13.48 2.43 -4.26
N GLU A 107 -12.44 3.26 -4.15
CA GLU A 107 -11.28 3.30 -5.06
C GLU A 107 -9.98 2.85 -4.40
N HIS A 108 -10.06 2.41 -3.15
CA HIS A 108 -8.94 1.88 -2.40
C HIS A 108 -9.27 0.49 -1.86
N LEU A 109 -8.34 -0.43 -2.01
CA LEU A 109 -8.38 -1.75 -1.40
C LEU A 109 -7.57 -1.72 -0.11
N THR A 110 -8.13 -2.23 0.98
CA THR A 110 -7.44 -2.43 2.27
C THR A 110 -7.84 -3.79 2.83
N LEU A 111 -7.16 -4.30 3.86
CA LEU A 111 -7.37 -5.66 4.36
C LEU A 111 -7.85 -5.66 5.80
N GLU A 112 -8.78 -6.57 6.11
CA GLU A 112 -9.02 -7.01 7.48
C GLU A 112 -8.39 -8.39 7.68
N VAL A 113 -7.57 -8.55 8.70
CA VAL A 113 -6.87 -9.79 9.04
C VAL A 113 -7.23 -10.21 10.46
N MET A 114 -7.67 -11.46 10.63
CA MET A 114 -8.03 -11.99 11.95
C MET A 114 -6.81 -12.60 12.64
N VAL A 115 -6.42 -12.05 13.79
CA VAL A 115 -5.39 -12.58 14.69
C VAL A 115 -5.83 -12.32 16.12
N ASP A 116 -6.46 -13.31 16.76
CA ASP A 116 -7.25 -13.20 18.01
C ASP A 116 -8.44 -12.21 17.93
N GLU A 117 -8.23 -11.04 17.36
CA GLU A 117 -9.19 -10.00 17.01
C GLU A 117 -8.93 -9.46 15.58
N PRO A 118 -9.89 -8.74 14.97
CA PRO A 118 -9.75 -8.23 13.61
C PRO A 118 -8.85 -6.99 13.58
N HIS A 119 -7.88 -6.98 12.67
CA HIS A 119 -6.95 -5.88 12.45
C HIS A 119 -7.09 -5.33 11.03
N LEU A 120 -7.00 -4.01 10.89
CA LEU A 120 -6.86 -3.33 9.61
C LEU A 120 -5.39 -3.37 9.20
N VAL A 121 -5.14 -3.82 7.98
CA VAL A 121 -3.81 -4.00 7.40
C VAL A 121 -3.80 -3.37 6.01
N ASP A 122 -2.77 -2.59 5.72
CA ASP A 122 -2.68 -1.88 4.45
C ASP A 122 -1.22 -1.68 4.05
N VAL A 123 -0.86 -2.22 2.89
CA VAL A 123 0.46 -2.04 2.27
C VAL A 123 0.40 -1.17 1.01
N GLY A 124 -0.80 -0.67 0.67
CA GLY A 124 -1.12 -0.06 -0.62
C GLY A 124 -1.59 1.40 -0.59
N PHE A 125 -1.61 2.05 0.58
CA PHE A 125 -2.07 3.44 0.73
C PHE A 125 -0.97 4.51 0.54
N GLY A 126 0.29 4.10 0.33
CA GLY A 126 1.43 5.02 0.27
C GLY A 126 1.93 5.40 1.67
N ASP A 127 1.60 6.61 2.17
CA ASP A 127 1.95 7.04 3.54
C ASP A 127 0.95 6.58 4.60
N GLY A 128 0.63 5.28 4.58
CA GLY A 128 -0.22 4.61 5.55
C GLY A 128 0.49 4.23 6.85
N PHE A 129 -0.27 3.63 7.77
CA PHE A 129 0.27 3.02 8.98
C PHE A 129 1.14 1.82 8.61
N ILE A 130 2.13 1.52 9.45
CA ILE A 130 3.10 0.43 9.24
C ILE A 130 2.94 -0.71 10.24
N ARG A 131 1.93 -0.60 11.13
CA ARG A 131 1.51 -1.63 12.09
C ARG A 131 0.01 -1.89 12.01
N PRO A 132 -0.46 -3.14 12.13
CA PRO A 132 -1.88 -3.46 12.09
C PRO A 132 -2.68 -2.67 13.14
N ILE A 133 -3.82 -2.09 12.74
CA ILE A 133 -4.69 -1.30 13.62
C ILE A 133 -5.85 -2.17 14.09
N ALA A 134 -6.05 -2.32 15.40
CA ALA A 134 -7.14 -3.13 15.94
C ALA A 134 -8.51 -2.50 15.62
N LEU A 135 -9.35 -3.20 14.85
CA LEU A 135 -10.62 -2.66 14.32
C LEU A 135 -11.69 -2.46 15.38
N ASN A 136 -11.63 -3.23 16.47
CA ASN A 136 -12.62 -3.19 17.55
C ASN A 136 -12.19 -2.30 18.73
N ARG A 137 -11.00 -1.68 18.67
CA ARG A 137 -10.48 -0.80 19.70
C ARG A 137 -10.84 0.66 19.41
N THR A 138 -11.30 1.36 20.44
CA THR A 138 -11.56 2.80 20.39
C THR A 138 -10.33 3.60 20.84
N GLY A 139 -10.26 4.85 20.37
CA GLY A 139 -9.22 5.80 20.76
C GLY A 139 -7.89 5.65 19.98
N PRO A 140 -6.90 6.48 20.33
CA PRO A 140 -5.60 6.52 19.66
C PRO A 140 -4.87 5.16 19.68
N GLN A 141 -4.25 4.80 18.55
CA GLN A 141 -3.42 3.61 18.36
C GLN A 141 -2.09 4.00 17.70
N ASP A 142 -1.01 3.33 18.08
CA ASP A 142 0.30 3.52 17.46
C ASP A 142 0.36 2.76 16.13
N GLY A 143 0.39 3.49 15.02
CA GLY A 143 0.55 2.92 13.68
C GLY A 143 2.01 2.72 13.26
N GLY A 144 2.98 2.94 14.16
CA GLY A 144 4.42 2.79 13.93
C GLY A 144 5.10 4.00 13.27
N ASN A 145 4.34 4.83 12.56
CA ASN A 145 4.80 6.09 11.94
C ASN A 145 3.90 7.30 12.31
N GLY A 146 3.09 7.14 13.36
CA GLY A 146 2.16 8.16 13.82
C GLY A 146 1.00 7.55 14.60
N THR A 147 0.18 8.43 15.15
CA THR A 147 -1.03 8.06 15.90
C THR A 147 -2.20 7.96 14.93
N TYR A 148 -2.91 6.83 14.97
CA TYR A 148 -4.10 6.55 14.16
C TYR A 148 -5.31 6.34 15.06
N GLU A 149 -6.49 6.62 14.54
CA GLU A 149 -7.74 6.44 15.27
C GLU A 149 -8.89 6.05 14.33
N LEU A 150 -9.83 5.26 14.86
CA LEU A 150 -10.99 4.77 14.13
C LEU A 150 -12.26 5.46 14.64
N PHE A 151 -12.99 6.09 13.72
CA PHE A 151 -14.27 6.75 14.01
C PHE A 151 -15.41 6.03 13.27
N ALA A 152 -16.29 5.36 14.01
CA ALA A 152 -17.46 4.71 13.46
C ALA A 152 -18.57 5.72 13.12
N SER A 153 -19.22 5.55 11.98
CA SER A 153 -20.43 6.29 11.58
C SER A 153 -21.40 5.38 10.82
N PRO A 154 -22.65 5.82 10.55
CA PRO A 154 -23.57 5.08 9.70
C PRO A 154 -23.05 4.85 8.27
N GLN A 155 -22.09 5.64 7.81
CA GLN A 155 -21.48 5.52 6.48
C GLN A 155 -20.33 4.50 6.44
N GLY A 156 -19.82 4.08 7.60
CA GLY A 156 -18.68 3.17 7.72
C GLY A 156 -17.73 3.60 8.84
N THR A 157 -16.57 2.94 8.92
CA THR A 157 -15.49 3.32 9.83
C THR A 157 -14.49 4.19 9.09
N THR A 158 -14.19 5.36 9.64
CA THR A 158 -13.16 6.28 9.10
C THR A 158 -11.86 6.04 9.84
N LEU A 159 -10.78 5.74 9.11
CA LEU A 159 -9.41 5.79 9.61
C LEU A 159 -8.92 7.23 9.56
N THR A 160 -8.33 7.71 10.64
CA THR A 160 -7.65 9.00 10.71
C THR A 160 -6.19 8.82 11.13
N LYS A 161 -5.33 9.74 10.68
CA LYS A 161 -3.96 9.93 11.16
C LYS A 161 -3.92 11.28 11.89
N HIS A 162 -3.33 11.33 13.08
CA HIS A 162 -3.20 12.59 13.81
C HIS A 162 -2.11 13.46 13.14
N VAL A 163 -2.46 14.71 12.83
CA VAL A 163 -1.59 15.76 12.27
C VAL A 163 -1.79 17.00 13.13
N ASP A 164 -0.71 17.54 13.69
CA ASP A 164 -0.76 18.65 14.66
C ASP A 164 -1.77 18.40 15.80
N ASP A 165 -1.72 17.19 16.36
CA ASP A 165 -2.63 16.68 17.41
C ASP A 165 -4.13 16.64 17.03
N ALA A 166 -4.46 16.78 15.75
CA ALA A 166 -5.83 16.69 15.24
C ALA A 166 -6.01 15.47 14.31
N PRO A 167 -7.11 14.69 14.45
CA PRO A 167 -7.36 13.56 13.56
C PRO A 167 -7.71 14.04 12.15
N ALA A 168 -6.83 13.75 11.18
CA ALA A 168 -7.05 14.00 9.75
C ALA A 168 -7.56 12.73 9.04
N PRO A 169 -8.72 12.78 8.36
CA PRO A 169 -9.30 11.61 7.70
C PRO A 169 -8.42 11.09 6.56
N GLN A 170 -8.20 9.78 6.52
CA GLN A 170 -7.42 9.10 5.48
C GLN A 170 -8.36 8.44 4.48
N TYR A 171 -9.12 7.44 4.94
CA TYR A 171 -10.13 6.76 4.15
C TYR A 171 -11.26 6.21 5.04
N ARG A 172 -12.40 5.90 4.43
CA ARG A 172 -13.55 5.29 5.08
C ARG A 172 -13.95 3.99 4.39
N PHE A 173 -14.19 2.96 5.18
CA PHE A 173 -14.53 1.62 4.70
C PHE A 173 -15.73 1.04 5.44
N LYS A 174 -16.31 -0.01 4.88
CA LYS A 174 -17.24 -0.90 5.60
C LYS A 174 -16.60 -2.27 5.68
N ARG A 175 -16.96 -3.05 6.71
CA ARG A 175 -16.53 -4.44 6.88
C ARG A 175 -17.41 -5.36 6.02
N VAL A 176 -17.34 -5.14 4.71
CA VAL A 176 -18.01 -5.94 3.68
C VAL A 176 -16.90 -6.58 2.85
N ALA A 177 -16.98 -7.90 2.70
CA ALA A 177 -16.03 -8.64 1.89
C ALA A 177 -16.22 -8.30 0.41
N HIS A 178 -15.11 -8.04 -0.26
CA HIS A 178 -15.03 -7.82 -1.70
C HIS A 178 -14.11 -8.84 -2.36
N THR A 179 -14.26 -9.02 -3.66
CA THR A 179 -13.27 -9.70 -4.51
C THR A 179 -12.55 -8.67 -5.38
N LEU A 180 -11.31 -8.96 -5.79
CA LEU A 180 -10.48 -7.97 -6.48
C LEU A 180 -11.07 -7.53 -7.84
N ASP A 181 -11.76 -8.43 -8.53
CA ASP A 181 -12.46 -8.19 -9.80
C ASP A 181 -13.62 -7.20 -9.69
N GLU A 182 -14.24 -7.05 -8.51
CA GLU A 182 -15.25 -6.01 -8.28
C GLU A 182 -14.67 -4.58 -8.43
N PHE A 183 -13.35 -4.43 -8.25
CA PHE A 183 -12.66 -3.15 -8.42
C PHE A 183 -12.22 -2.87 -9.86
N THR A 184 -12.44 -3.77 -10.81
CA THR A 184 -11.96 -3.63 -12.20
C THR A 184 -12.43 -2.31 -12.82
N ALA A 185 -13.72 -2.00 -12.74
CA ALA A 185 -14.27 -0.79 -13.36
C ALA A 185 -13.72 0.51 -12.75
N VAL A 186 -13.52 0.55 -11.42
CA VAL A 186 -12.94 1.74 -10.76
C VAL A 186 -11.44 1.84 -11.04
N SER A 187 -10.72 0.72 -11.03
CA SER A 187 -9.32 0.63 -11.44
C SER A 187 -9.13 1.16 -12.86
N ASP A 188 -9.90 0.68 -13.83
CA ASP A 188 -9.81 1.13 -15.23
C ASP A 188 -10.04 2.63 -15.36
N SER A 189 -11.04 3.16 -14.63
CA SER A 189 -11.34 4.59 -14.61
C SER A 189 -10.17 5.41 -14.04
N MET A 190 -9.55 4.96 -12.95
CA MET A 190 -8.45 5.68 -12.29
C MET A 190 -7.19 5.77 -13.17
N GLN A 191 -6.96 4.78 -14.04
CA GLN A 191 -5.79 4.76 -14.93
C GLN A 191 -5.84 5.85 -16.02
N VAL A 192 -7.02 6.40 -16.32
CA VAL A 192 -7.23 7.37 -17.39
C VAL A 192 -7.89 8.67 -16.93
N ASP A 193 -8.19 8.82 -15.63
CA ASP A 193 -8.93 9.95 -15.07
C ASP A 193 -8.16 11.28 -15.26
N PRO A 194 -8.57 12.17 -16.19
CA PRO A 194 -7.83 13.37 -16.55
C PRO A 194 -7.72 14.39 -15.41
N GLU A 195 -8.64 14.33 -14.44
CA GLU A 195 -8.70 15.24 -13.30
C GLU A 195 -7.76 14.80 -12.17
N ARG A 196 -7.31 13.55 -12.17
CA ARG A 196 -6.35 13.03 -11.18
C ARG A 196 -4.93 13.09 -11.74
N HIS A 197 -4.03 13.79 -11.06
CA HIS A 197 -2.62 13.88 -11.48
C HIS A 197 -1.86 12.53 -11.49
N TRP A 198 -2.45 11.49 -10.91
CA TRP A 198 -1.88 10.16 -10.73
C TRP A 198 -1.47 9.44 -12.03
N HIS A 199 -2.11 9.69 -13.17
CA HIS A 199 -1.76 9.02 -14.43
C HIS A 199 -0.70 9.76 -15.27
N ARG A 200 -0.36 11.01 -14.92
CA ARG A 200 0.51 11.87 -15.75
C ARG A 200 1.94 12.02 -15.25
N LYS A 201 2.14 11.98 -13.93
CA LYS A 201 3.41 12.28 -13.29
C LYS A 201 3.91 11.04 -12.56
N PRO A 202 5.11 10.54 -12.88
CA PRO A 202 5.64 9.34 -12.22
C PRO A 202 5.87 9.62 -10.74
N PHE A 203 5.60 8.59 -9.94
CA PHE A 203 5.64 8.63 -8.50
C PHE A 203 6.06 7.25 -7.97
N ALA A 204 6.91 7.24 -6.94
CA ALA A 204 7.23 6.05 -6.17
C ALA A 204 7.51 6.42 -4.70
N THR A 205 7.05 5.60 -3.76
CA THR A 205 7.38 5.73 -2.34
C THR A 205 7.53 4.37 -1.67
N ARG A 206 8.42 4.29 -0.68
CA ARG A 206 8.58 3.11 0.19
C ARG A 206 9.20 3.48 1.53
N LEU A 207 9.07 2.60 2.50
CA LEU A 207 9.80 2.70 3.77
C LEU A 207 11.29 2.40 3.58
N LEU A 208 12.10 2.93 4.49
CA LEU A 208 13.54 2.75 4.56
C LEU A 208 13.92 2.01 5.84
N ASP A 209 14.95 1.16 5.73
CA ASP A 209 15.64 0.52 6.87
C ASP A 209 14.70 -0.23 7.83
N GLY A 210 13.52 -0.57 7.34
CA GLY A 210 12.50 -1.24 8.10
C GLY A 210 11.79 -0.40 9.16
N GLY A 211 12.00 0.92 9.20
CA GLY A 211 11.37 1.82 10.14
C GLY A 211 10.30 2.72 9.50
N PRO A 212 9.90 3.79 10.19
CA PRO A 212 8.97 4.79 9.66
C PRO A 212 9.63 5.76 8.66
N ASP A 213 10.96 5.73 8.53
CA ASP A 213 11.72 6.48 7.54
C ASP A 213 11.20 6.16 6.13
N ARG A 214 11.17 7.15 5.25
CA ARG A 214 10.54 7.03 3.93
C ARG A 214 11.32 7.77 2.87
N VAL A 215 11.34 7.20 1.67
CA VAL A 215 11.72 7.91 0.45
C VAL A 215 10.50 8.05 -0.45
N THR A 216 10.33 9.22 -1.03
CA THR A 216 9.31 9.51 -2.04
C THR A 216 9.96 10.24 -3.21
N LEU A 217 9.79 9.72 -4.41
CA LEU A 217 10.23 10.32 -5.66
C LEU A 217 8.98 10.73 -6.44
N THR A 218 8.74 12.02 -6.57
CA THR A 218 7.77 12.58 -7.53
C THR A 218 8.48 12.88 -8.85
N HIS A 219 7.75 13.37 -9.86
CA HIS A 219 8.32 13.72 -11.16
C HIS A 219 9.48 14.73 -11.17
N ASP A 220 9.64 15.51 -10.09
CA ASP A 220 10.58 16.63 -10.00
C ASP A 220 11.22 16.79 -8.62
N THR A 221 10.89 15.93 -7.65
CA THR A 221 11.32 16.07 -6.27
C THR A 221 11.65 14.71 -5.65
N LEU A 222 12.80 14.62 -4.98
CA LEU A 222 13.15 13.55 -4.08
C LEU A 222 12.94 14.04 -2.64
N LYS A 223 12.03 13.41 -1.94
CA LYS A 223 11.76 13.63 -0.52
C LYS A 223 12.28 12.46 0.28
N VAL A 224 13.12 12.73 1.27
CA VAL A 224 13.64 11.73 2.20
C VAL A 224 13.31 12.16 3.62
N THR A 225 12.54 11.33 4.32
CA THR A 225 12.21 11.53 5.73
C THR A 225 13.00 10.52 6.56
N ARG A 226 13.84 11.01 7.48
CA ARG A 226 14.62 10.21 8.42
C ARG A 226 14.61 10.82 9.81
N ASN A 227 14.31 10.02 10.83
CA ASN A 227 14.24 10.49 12.23
C ASN A 227 13.39 11.77 12.36
N ASP A 228 12.19 11.76 11.77
CA ASP A 228 11.24 12.88 11.73
C ASP A 228 11.72 14.15 11.00
N LEU A 229 12.92 14.12 10.40
CA LEU A 229 13.45 15.20 9.58
C LEU A 229 13.21 14.90 8.11
N THR A 230 12.66 15.87 7.39
CA THR A 230 12.38 15.76 5.96
C THR A 230 13.32 16.67 5.19
N GLU A 231 14.03 16.09 4.24
CA GLU A 231 14.81 16.78 3.21
C GLU A 231 14.09 16.65 1.86
N GLU A 232 13.98 17.75 1.12
CA GLU A 232 13.42 17.79 -0.23
C GLU A 232 14.46 18.34 -1.19
N LEU A 233 14.75 17.58 -2.24
CA LEU A 233 15.73 17.90 -3.26
C LEU A 233 15.03 17.96 -4.62
N PRO A 234 15.23 19.02 -5.42
CA PRO A 234 14.76 19.04 -6.80
C PRO A 234 15.48 17.96 -7.60
N VAL A 235 14.77 17.31 -8.52
CA VAL A 235 15.28 16.26 -9.40
C VAL A 235 15.04 16.69 -10.84
N ALA A 236 16.12 16.85 -11.61
CA ALA A 236 16.02 17.12 -13.03
C ALA A 236 15.51 15.88 -13.78
N ALA A 237 14.83 16.08 -14.92
CA ALA A 237 14.23 14.98 -15.68
C ALA A 237 15.27 13.93 -16.12
N GLU A 238 16.47 14.38 -16.46
CA GLU A 238 17.62 13.53 -16.84
C GLU A 238 18.20 12.71 -15.67
N GLU A 239 17.96 13.12 -14.42
CA GLU A 239 18.43 12.43 -13.22
C GLU A 239 17.38 11.49 -12.63
N TRP A 240 16.12 11.61 -13.07
CA TRP A 240 14.97 10.94 -12.46
C TRP A 240 15.10 9.42 -12.44
N ASP A 241 15.49 8.82 -13.57
CA ASP A 241 15.71 7.37 -13.67
C ASP A 241 16.86 6.89 -12.77
N ALA A 242 17.92 7.68 -12.65
CA ALA A 242 19.03 7.36 -11.76
C ALA A 242 18.60 7.39 -10.28
N GLN A 243 17.72 8.32 -9.90
CA GLN A 243 17.12 8.35 -8.56
C GLN A 243 16.19 7.16 -8.35
N LEU A 244 15.36 6.82 -9.34
CA LEU A 244 14.50 5.64 -9.25
C LEU A 244 15.32 4.37 -9.01
N HIS A 245 16.35 4.14 -9.83
CA HIS A 245 17.21 2.96 -9.66
C HIS A 245 17.93 2.96 -8.31
N ARG A 246 18.50 4.11 -7.89
CA ARG A 246 19.21 4.23 -6.61
C ARG A 246 18.33 3.87 -5.42
N TRP A 247 17.10 4.38 -5.40
CA TRP A 247 16.24 4.28 -4.23
C TRP A 247 15.27 3.10 -4.26
N PHE A 248 14.92 2.60 -5.44
CA PHE A 248 13.89 1.57 -5.62
C PHE A 248 14.39 0.32 -6.35
N GLY A 249 15.63 0.32 -6.85
CA GLY A 249 16.29 -0.89 -7.36
C GLY A 249 15.93 -1.28 -8.79
N TYR A 250 15.18 -0.46 -9.53
CA TYR A 250 14.84 -0.71 -10.94
C TYR A 250 14.78 0.57 -11.77
N HIS A 251 14.92 0.42 -13.09
CA HIS A 251 14.88 1.51 -14.06
C HIS A 251 13.48 1.74 -14.63
N TYR A 252 13.19 3.00 -14.96
CA TYR A 252 12.04 3.45 -15.71
C TYR A 252 12.27 3.16 -17.19
N GLN A 253 11.76 2.02 -17.66
CA GLN A 253 11.86 1.65 -19.07
C GLN A 253 11.01 2.61 -19.94
N VAL A 254 11.64 3.66 -20.47
CA VAL A 254 11.01 4.50 -21.50
C VAL A 254 11.03 3.71 -22.81
N ARG A 255 9.85 3.44 -23.38
CA ARG A 255 9.71 2.87 -24.73
C ARG A 255 10.05 3.89 -25.80
#